data_AF-A0A0G4MJU5-F1
#
_entry.id   AF-A0A0G4MJU5-F1
#
_cell.length_a   1.000
_cell.length_b   1.000
_cell.length_c   1.000
_cell.angle_alpha   90.00
_cell.angle_beta   90.00
_cell.angle_gamma   90.00
#
_symmetry.space_group_name_H-M   'P 1'
#
loop_
_entity.id
_entity.type
_entity.pdbx_description
1 polymer ?
#
loop_
_entity_poly.entity_id
_entity_poly.type
_entity_poly.pdbx_seq_one_letter_code
_entity_poly.pdbx_strand_id
1 'polypeptide(L)'
;MGPEPEPSAERARDDPPVEAVRRIDAAILQMLFLMARAIGPRPPGLQQSVKAAQGPNQDILGLMEPFFSNVIPRLLRPLETDGRSITPSLIHGDLWHGNVATDADTQEPVIFDAASSHAHNEYELGVWRQPWNELGAAHRARYHEFSPPSSPVEDCDDRNALYVTRVHVLDSILYRDDDEYRKMCVPPEAW
;
A
#
# COMPACT_ATOMS: atom_id res chain seq x y z
N MET A 1 -9.18 1.83 -56.78
CA MET A 1 -9.08 2.39 -55.41
C MET A 1 -9.37 1.26 -54.45
N GLY A 2 -8.33 0.65 -53.88
CA GLY A 2 -8.49 -0.28 -52.76
C GLY A 2 -8.60 0.52 -51.46
N PRO A 3 -9.13 -0.06 -50.37
CA PRO A 3 -9.20 0.62 -49.08
C PRO A 3 -7.80 0.94 -48.58
N GLU A 4 -7.61 2.13 -47.99
CA GLU A 4 -6.36 2.52 -47.35
C GLU A 4 -6.01 1.53 -46.22
N PRO A 5 -4.71 1.22 -46.02
CA PRO A 5 -4.31 0.37 -44.90
C PRO A 5 -4.62 1.08 -43.59
N GLU A 6 -5.26 0.37 -42.67
CA GLU A 6 -5.52 0.89 -41.32
C GLU A 6 -4.21 1.29 -40.64
N PRO A 7 -4.20 2.40 -39.87
CA PRO A 7 -3.00 2.84 -39.19
C PRO A 7 -2.56 1.78 -38.18
N SER A 8 -1.36 1.24 -38.40
CA SER A 8 -0.66 0.32 -37.50
C SER A 8 -0.70 0.86 -36.07
N ALA A 9 -1.08 -0.01 -35.13
CA ALA A 9 -1.19 0.22 -33.68
C ALA A 9 0.17 0.47 -33.01
N GLU A 10 0.93 1.45 -33.51
CA GLU A 10 2.26 1.83 -33.04
C GLU A 10 2.29 3.32 -32.67
N ARG A 11 1.21 3.81 -32.05
CA ARG A 11 1.16 5.12 -31.36
C ARG A 11 0.40 5.01 -30.04
N ALA A 12 1.05 4.38 -29.06
CA ALA A 12 0.76 4.54 -27.64
C ALA A 12 2.00 4.19 -26.80
N ARG A 13 3.20 4.52 -27.30
CA ARG A 13 4.47 4.40 -26.56
C ARG A 13 4.90 5.78 -26.07
N ASP A 14 4.00 6.50 -25.39
CA ASP A 14 4.37 7.73 -24.69
C ASP A 14 3.80 7.65 -23.26
N ASP A 15 4.72 7.37 -22.33
CA ASP A 15 4.73 7.57 -20.87
C ASP A 15 3.70 6.90 -19.91
N PRO A 16 3.68 5.55 -19.81
CA PRO A 16 3.06 4.86 -18.66
C PRO A 16 3.89 4.68 -17.36
N PRO A 17 5.25 4.65 -17.31
CA PRO A 17 5.97 4.31 -16.06
C PRO A 17 5.91 5.39 -14.97
N VAL A 18 5.92 6.68 -15.36
CA VAL A 18 5.99 7.80 -14.41
C VAL A 18 4.65 8.01 -13.70
N GLU A 19 3.53 7.77 -14.38
CA GLU A 19 2.18 7.97 -13.82
C GLU A 19 1.78 6.83 -12.85
N ALA A 20 2.34 5.64 -13.05
CA ALA A 20 2.21 4.49 -12.17
C ALA A 20 2.81 4.73 -10.77
N VAL A 21 4.06 5.19 -10.75
CA VAL A 21 4.77 5.61 -9.54
C VAL A 21 4.04 6.77 -8.90
N ARG A 22 3.59 7.75 -9.70
CA ARG A 22 2.75 8.85 -9.21
C ARG A 22 1.44 8.40 -8.58
N ARG A 23 0.89 7.23 -8.93
CA ARG A 23 -0.33 6.67 -8.31
C ARG A 23 -0.06 5.94 -7.00
N ILE A 24 1.08 5.24 -6.90
CA ILE A 24 1.56 4.66 -5.63
C ILE A 24 1.94 5.79 -4.66
N ASP A 25 2.69 6.77 -5.16
CA ASP A 25 2.94 8.04 -4.49
C ASP A 25 1.62 8.73 -4.18
N ALA A 26 0.61 8.77 -5.07
CA ALA A 26 -0.67 9.40 -4.78
C ALA A 26 -1.50 8.65 -3.73
N ALA A 27 -1.37 7.34 -3.59
CA ALA A 27 -2.05 6.56 -2.54
C ALA A 27 -1.37 6.78 -1.18
N ILE A 28 -0.03 6.75 -1.14
CA ILE A 28 0.77 7.11 0.04
C ILE A 28 0.60 8.60 0.38
N LEU A 29 0.53 9.48 -0.62
CA LEU A 29 0.26 10.93 -0.53
C LEU A 29 -1.20 11.22 -0.17
N GLN A 30 -2.18 10.42 -0.59
CA GLN A 30 -3.57 10.55 -0.13
C GLN A 30 -3.70 10.09 1.32
N MET A 31 -2.97 9.05 1.72
CA MET A 31 -2.86 8.60 3.11
C MET A 31 -2.20 9.67 3.98
N LEU A 32 -1.13 10.29 3.49
CA LEU A 32 -0.50 11.50 4.02
C LEU A 32 -1.42 12.73 4.05
N PHE A 33 -2.25 12.93 3.02
CA PHE A 33 -3.19 14.04 2.93
C PHE A 33 -4.34 13.86 3.92
N LEU A 34 -4.73 12.61 4.21
CA LEU A 34 -5.60 12.25 5.33
C LEU A 34 -4.91 12.50 6.68
N MET A 35 -3.63 12.15 6.84
CA MET A 35 -2.84 12.50 8.04
C MET A 35 -2.65 14.02 8.21
N ALA A 36 -2.42 14.78 7.14
CA ALA A 36 -2.25 16.23 7.15
C ALA A 36 -3.59 16.98 7.32
N ARG A 37 -4.70 16.44 6.79
CA ARG A 37 -6.06 16.97 7.02
C ARG A 37 -6.61 16.62 8.40
N ALA A 38 -6.08 15.62 9.08
CA ALA A 38 -6.33 15.42 10.52
C ALA A 38 -5.75 16.56 11.38
N ILE A 39 -4.84 17.39 10.82
CA ILE A 39 -4.10 18.45 11.53
C ILE A 39 -4.52 19.87 11.08
N GLY A 40 -5.41 20.04 10.08
CA GLY A 40 -5.86 21.34 9.55
C GLY A 40 -7.38 21.54 9.48
N PRO A 41 -7.90 22.78 9.33
CA PRO A 41 -9.34 23.04 9.41
C PRO A 41 -10.09 22.65 8.12
N ARG A 42 -11.18 21.84 8.25
CA ARG A 42 -12.38 21.60 7.38
C ARG A 42 -12.96 20.18 7.59
N PRO A 43 -14.11 19.78 6.98
CA PRO A 43 -15.52 20.16 7.15
C PRO A 43 -16.22 19.35 8.30
N PRO A 44 -17.50 19.62 8.67
CA PRO A 44 -18.04 19.34 10.02
C PRO A 44 -18.29 17.88 10.44
N GLY A 45 -18.13 16.87 9.56
CA GLY A 45 -18.55 15.49 9.87
C GLY A 45 -17.48 14.55 10.40
N LEU A 46 -16.23 14.69 9.90
CA LEU A 46 -15.12 13.77 10.22
C LEU A 46 -14.18 14.33 11.30
N GLN A 47 -14.28 15.63 11.58
CA GLN A 47 -13.47 16.30 12.61
C GLN A 47 -13.74 15.78 14.01
N GLN A 48 -14.97 15.35 14.29
CA GLN A 48 -15.36 14.95 15.65
C GLN A 48 -14.80 13.56 16.02
N SER A 49 -14.69 12.62 15.08
CA SER A 49 -14.18 11.27 15.35
C SER A 49 -12.66 11.25 15.55
N VAL A 50 -11.89 12.00 14.76
CA VAL A 50 -10.41 12.02 14.83
C VAL A 50 -9.89 12.93 15.95
N LYS A 51 -10.47 14.13 16.17
CA LYS A 51 -10.09 14.98 17.33
C LYS A 51 -10.58 14.43 18.66
N ALA A 52 -11.72 13.74 18.71
CA ALA A 52 -12.18 13.11 19.96
C ALA A 52 -11.39 11.85 20.30
N ALA A 53 -10.63 11.26 19.36
CA ALA A 53 -9.92 10.01 19.58
C ALA A 53 -8.86 10.12 20.68
N GLN A 54 -7.87 11.03 20.59
CA GLN A 54 -6.87 11.26 21.67
C GLN A 54 -5.83 12.39 21.46
N GLY A 55 -5.90 13.22 20.41
CA GLY A 55 -4.96 14.32 20.17
C GLY A 55 -3.64 13.92 19.46
N PRO A 56 -2.77 14.88 19.11
CA PRO A 56 -1.54 14.62 18.36
C PRO A 56 -0.49 13.87 19.19
N ASN A 57 0.04 12.76 18.63
CA ASN A 57 1.17 12.03 19.20
C ASN A 57 2.49 12.65 18.67
N GLN A 58 3.30 13.20 19.58
CA GLN A 58 4.53 13.92 19.21
C GLN A 58 5.61 13.01 18.62
N ASP A 59 5.67 11.74 19.01
CA ASP A 59 6.63 10.77 18.49
C ASP A 59 6.31 10.45 17.02
N ILE A 60 5.03 10.20 16.72
CA ILE A 60 4.56 10.00 15.34
C ILE A 60 4.88 11.25 14.51
N LEU A 61 4.58 12.45 15.00
CA LEU A 61 4.87 13.70 14.29
C LEU A 61 6.37 13.89 14.04
N GLY A 62 7.23 13.55 15.01
CA GLY A 62 8.68 13.60 14.87
C GLY A 62 9.23 12.60 13.85
N LEU A 63 8.59 11.44 13.71
CA LEU A 63 8.97 10.41 12.73
C LEU A 63 8.47 10.68 11.32
N MET A 64 7.46 11.54 11.14
CA MET A 64 6.91 11.84 9.81
C MET A 64 7.98 12.38 8.84
N GLU A 65 8.70 13.43 9.23
CA GLU A 65 9.71 14.04 8.36
C GLU A 65 10.76 13.04 7.87
N PRO A 66 11.47 12.29 8.73
CA PRO A 66 12.49 11.35 8.27
C PRO A 66 11.89 10.19 7.47
N PHE A 67 10.65 9.79 7.76
CA PHE A 67 9.96 8.76 7.00
C PHE A 67 9.69 9.19 5.55
N PHE A 68 9.22 10.42 5.34
CA PHE A 68 8.94 10.96 4.00
C PHE A 68 10.20 11.40 3.24
N SER A 69 11.18 11.97 3.94
CA SER A 69 12.39 12.49 3.32
C SER A 69 13.42 11.40 3.03
N ASN A 70 13.45 10.33 3.84
CA ASN A 70 14.50 9.32 3.77
C ASN A 70 13.96 7.92 3.48
N VAL A 71 13.04 7.39 4.30
CA VAL A 71 12.62 5.98 4.23
C VAL A 71 11.91 5.65 2.92
N ILE A 72 10.82 6.37 2.61
CA ILE A 72 10.04 6.15 1.39
C ILE A 72 10.92 6.32 0.13
N PRO A 73 11.67 7.42 -0.04
CA PRO A 73 12.56 7.59 -1.17
C PRO A 73 13.61 6.48 -1.30
N ARG A 74 14.21 6.04 -0.19
CA ARG A 74 15.27 5.02 -0.20
C ARG A 74 14.75 3.66 -0.67
N LEU A 75 13.50 3.32 -0.32
CA LEU A 75 12.91 2.02 -0.65
C LEU A 75 12.17 2.00 -1.99
N LEU A 76 11.56 3.12 -2.39
CA LEU A 76 10.72 3.15 -3.59
C LEU A 76 11.43 3.69 -4.83
N ARG A 77 12.35 4.65 -4.72
CA ARG A 77 13.08 5.17 -5.90
C ARG A 77 13.86 4.08 -6.64
N PRO A 78 14.55 3.14 -5.97
CA PRO A 78 15.28 2.09 -6.67
C PRO A 78 14.42 1.24 -7.61
N LEU A 79 13.11 1.11 -7.37
CA LEU A 79 12.22 0.35 -8.25
C LEU A 79 12.20 0.90 -9.70
N GLU A 80 12.55 2.17 -9.89
CA GLU A 80 12.41 2.91 -11.16
C GLU A 80 13.70 3.65 -11.57
N THR A 81 14.83 3.35 -10.92
CA THR A 81 16.15 3.90 -11.28
C THR A 81 17.06 2.83 -11.87
N ASP A 82 18.18 3.24 -12.46
CA ASP A 82 19.18 2.33 -13.06
C ASP A 82 18.59 1.43 -14.16
N GLY A 83 17.65 1.99 -14.94
CA GLY A 83 16.97 1.28 -16.04
C GLY A 83 15.91 0.28 -15.58
N ARG A 84 15.58 0.24 -14.28
CA ARG A 84 14.45 -0.53 -13.74
C ARG A 84 13.15 0.22 -13.94
N SER A 85 12.06 -0.53 -13.98
CA SER A 85 10.71 0.00 -13.95
C SER A 85 9.76 -1.07 -13.43
N ILE A 86 8.73 -0.65 -12.68
CA ILE A 86 7.68 -1.55 -12.22
C ILE A 86 6.48 -1.50 -13.17
N THR A 87 5.85 -2.66 -13.34
CA THR A 87 4.57 -2.73 -14.03
C THR A 87 3.44 -2.59 -13.01
N PRO A 88 2.55 -1.59 -13.13
CA PRO A 88 1.37 -1.50 -12.28
C PRO A 88 0.55 -2.77 -12.36
N SER A 89 0.19 -3.30 -11.21
CA SER A 89 -0.68 -4.45 -11.08
C SER A 89 -2.01 -4.01 -10.47
N LEU A 90 -3.11 -4.62 -10.93
CA LEU A 90 -4.38 -4.49 -10.25
C LEU A 90 -4.27 -5.22 -8.91
N ILE A 91 -4.37 -4.47 -7.82
CA ILE A 91 -4.37 -5.00 -6.46
C ILE A 91 -5.81 -5.01 -5.91
N HIS A 92 -6.07 -5.90 -4.97
CA HIS A 92 -7.30 -5.95 -4.18
C HIS A 92 -7.36 -4.81 -3.16
N GLY A 93 -6.24 -4.51 -2.49
CA GLY A 93 -6.08 -3.34 -1.60
C GLY A 93 -6.65 -3.49 -0.18
N ASP A 94 -7.36 -4.60 0.07
CA ASP A 94 -7.87 -5.02 1.38
C ASP A 94 -7.89 -6.56 1.51
N LEU A 95 -6.88 -7.27 1.01
CA LEU A 95 -6.88 -8.73 0.96
C LEU A 95 -6.36 -9.36 2.25
N TRP A 96 -7.21 -9.44 3.27
CA TRP A 96 -6.95 -10.18 4.50
C TRP A 96 -7.86 -11.41 4.60
N HIS A 97 -7.59 -12.33 5.53
CA HIS A 97 -8.31 -13.61 5.64
C HIS A 97 -9.83 -13.48 5.75
N GLY A 98 -10.36 -12.40 6.36
CA GLY A 98 -11.79 -12.13 6.41
C GLY A 98 -12.45 -11.83 5.07
N ASN A 99 -11.66 -11.41 4.07
CA ASN A 99 -12.10 -11.09 2.71
C ASN A 99 -11.79 -12.23 1.71
N VAL A 100 -11.48 -13.43 2.21
CA VAL A 100 -11.23 -14.61 1.39
C VAL A 100 -12.14 -15.75 1.84
N ALA A 101 -12.72 -16.46 0.88
CA ALA A 101 -13.38 -17.74 1.13
C ALA A 101 -13.00 -18.75 0.06
N THR A 102 -13.43 -19.99 0.26
CA THR A 102 -13.34 -21.05 -0.75
C THR A 102 -14.76 -21.37 -1.20
N ASP A 103 -14.98 -21.33 -2.52
CA ASP A 103 -16.26 -21.74 -3.09
C ASP A 103 -16.55 -23.21 -2.76
N ALA A 104 -17.76 -23.50 -2.29
CA ALA A 104 -18.10 -24.83 -1.81
C ALA A 104 -18.15 -25.87 -2.94
N ASP A 105 -18.52 -25.45 -4.15
CA ASP A 105 -18.73 -26.34 -5.30
C ASP A 105 -17.45 -26.51 -6.11
N THR A 106 -16.73 -25.41 -6.39
CA THR A 106 -15.53 -25.43 -7.25
C THR A 106 -14.23 -25.62 -6.48
N GLN A 107 -14.24 -25.38 -5.16
CA GLN A 107 -13.04 -25.32 -4.32
C GLN A 107 -12.04 -24.23 -4.75
N GLU A 108 -12.48 -23.25 -5.53
CA GLU A 108 -11.67 -22.11 -5.95
C GLU A 108 -11.72 -20.97 -4.92
N PRO A 109 -10.66 -20.15 -4.81
CA PRO A 109 -10.68 -18.99 -3.94
C PRO A 109 -11.64 -17.92 -4.46
N VAL A 110 -12.42 -17.34 -3.54
CA VAL A 110 -13.29 -16.19 -3.77
C VAL A 110 -12.81 -15.04 -2.88
N ILE A 111 -12.75 -13.84 -3.44
CA ILE A 111 -12.29 -12.63 -2.74
C ILE A 111 -13.41 -11.57 -2.72
N PHE A 112 -13.56 -10.84 -1.62
CA PHE A 112 -14.66 -9.90 -1.38
C PHE A 112 -14.16 -8.52 -0.93
N ASP A 113 -15.04 -7.52 -0.99
CA ASP A 113 -14.81 -6.18 -0.43
C ASP A 113 -13.54 -5.48 -0.94
N ALA A 114 -13.30 -5.62 -2.25
CA ALA A 114 -12.14 -5.04 -2.90
C ALA A 114 -12.10 -3.51 -2.81
N ALA A 115 -10.98 -2.98 -2.33
CA ALA A 115 -10.59 -1.58 -2.40
C ALA A 115 -9.57 -1.36 -3.54
N SER A 116 -9.91 -1.89 -4.72
CA SER A 116 -8.95 -2.10 -5.80
C SER A 116 -8.35 -0.83 -6.38
N SER A 117 -7.07 -0.91 -6.74
CA SER A 117 -6.34 0.14 -7.45
C SER A 117 -5.21 -0.46 -8.29
N HIS A 118 -4.62 0.34 -9.18
CA HIS A 118 -3.38 -0.06 -9.86
C HIS A 118 -2.19 0.45 -9.04
N ALA A 119 -1.35 -0.46 -8.55
CA ALA A 119 -0.23 -0.17 -7.68
C ALA A 119 0.95 -1.13 -7.91
N HIS A 120 2.01 -0.98 -7.13
CA HIS A 120 3.08 -1.98 -7.07
C HIS A 120 2.51 -3.27 -6.49
N ASN A 121 2.74 -4.39 -7.15
CA ASN A 121 2.21 -5.70 -6.79
C ASN A 121 2.56 -6.12 -5.35
N GLU A 122 3.77 -5.82 -4.86
CA GLU A 122 4.19 -6.11 -3.48
C GLU A 122 3.39 -5.35 -2.41
N TYR A 123 2.65 -4.30 -2.79
CA TYR A 123 1.79 -3.55 -1.86
C TYR A 123 0.70 -4.42 -1.24
N GLU A 124 0.12 -5.36 -1.99
CA GLU A 124 -0.92 -6.27 -1.50
C GLU A 124 -0.42 -7.11 -0.31
N LEU A 125 0.87 -7.44 -0.32
CA LEU A 125 1.49 -8.33 0.66
C LEU A 125 1.69 -7.66 2.03
N GLY A 126 1.54 -6.33 2.11
CA GLY A 126 1.71 -5.57 3.36
C GLY A 126 0.77 -6.06 4.46
N VAL A 127 -0.53 -6.22 4.18
CA VAL A 127 -1.52 -6.67 5.16
C VAL A 127 -1.26 -8.12 5.63
N TRP A 128 -0.54 -8.92 4.85
CA TRP A 128 -0.18 -10.29 5.24
C TRP A 128 0.92 -10.34 6.31
N ARG A 129 1.56 -9.20 6.62
CA ARG A 129 2.51 -9.09 7.75
C ARG A 129 1.82 -8.97 9.10
N GLN A 130 0.52 -8.68 9.12
CA GLN A 130 -0.21 -8.49 10.37
C GLN A 130 -0.27 -9.77 11.20
N PRO A 131 0.00 -9.72 12.51
CA PRO A 131 0.02 -10.90 13.37
C PRO A 131 -1.36 -11.55 13.51
N TRP A 132 -2.43 -10.76 13.35
CA TRP A 132 -3.81 -11.22 13.39
C TRP A 132 -4.30 -11.80 12.05
N ASN A 133 -3.52 -11.69 10.97
CA ASN A 133 -3.95 -12.15 9.65
C ASN A 133 -3.53 -13.61 9.42
N GLU A 134 -4.48 -14.47 9.05
CA GLU A 134 -4.19 -15.87 8.72
C GLU A 134 -3.43 -16.01 7.38
N LEU A 135 -3.54 -15.00 6.51
CA LEU A 135 -2.67 -14.86 5.35
C LEU A 135 -1.28 -14.41 5.80
N GLY A 136 -0.39 -15.36 6.09
CA GLY A 136 0.95 -15.09 6.61
C GLY A 136 2.12 -15.29 5.64
N ALA A 137 3.30 -15.53 6.20
CA ALA A 137 4.57 -15.69 5.47
C ALA A 137 4.54 -16.80 4.40
N ALA A 138 3.84 -17.92 4.66
CA ALA A 138 3.70 -19.01 3.69
C ALA A 138 2.96 -18.55 2.41
N HIS A 139 1.95 -17.70 2.55
CA HIS A 139 1.20 -17.14 1.41
C HIS A 139 2.07 -16.16 0.61
N ARG A 140 2.85 -15.31 1.29
CA ARG A 140 3.84 -14.44 0.61
C ARG A 140 4.89 -15.25 -0.15
N ALA A 141 5.43 -16.30 0.47
CA ALA A 141 6.40 -17.17 -0.19
C ALA A 141 5.81 -17.81 -1.46
N ARG A 142 4.59 -18.35 -1.37
CA ARG A 142 3.88 -18.92 -2.52
C ARG A 142 3.57 -17.90 -3.60
N TYR A 143 3.20 -16.67 -3.22
CA TYR A 143 3.00 -15.56 -4.16
C TYR A 143 4.28 -15.27 -4.96
N HIS A 144 5.44 -15.28 -4.29
CA HIS A 144 6.72 -15.03 -4.94
C HIS A 144 7.20 -16.14 -5.89
N GLU A 145 6.59 -17.33 -5.85
CA GLU A 145 6.81 -18.35 -6.87
C GLU A 145 6.19 -17.97 -8.22
N PHE A 146 5.15 -17.14 -8.23
CA PHE A 146 4.49 -16.64 -9.44
C PHE A 146 4.93 -15.22 -9.83
N SER A 147 5.19 -14.40 -8.82
CA SER A 147 5.64 -13.02 -9.00
C SER A 147 6.90 -12.78 -8.16
N PRO A 148 8.10 -13.00 -8.74
CA PRO A 148 9.36 -12.80 -8.04
C PRO A 148 9.46 -11.39 -7.42
N PRO A 149 10.18 -11.22 -6.30
CA PRO A 149 10.42 -9.91 -5.71
C PRO A 149 11.01 -8.92 -6.71
N SER A 150 10.55 -7.67 -6.67
CA SER A 150 11.08 -6.58 -7.47
C SER A 150 12.53 -6.26 -7.05
N SER A 151 13.37 -5.90 -8.01
CA SER A 151 14.76 -5.49 -7.73
C SER A 151 14.81 -4.05 -7.16
N PRO A 152 15.58 -3.77 -6.08
CA PRO A 152 16.50 -4.67 -5.38
C PRO A 152 15.75 -5.66 -4.50
N VAL A 153 16.15 -6.93 -4.55
CA VAL A 153 15.46 -8.02 -3.84
C VAL A 153 15.72 -7.93 -2.34
N GLU A 154 16.89 -7.45 -1.95
CA GLU A 154 17.28 -7.19 -0.57
C GLU A 154 16.35 -6.17 0.13
N ASP A 155 15.79 -5.23 -0.62
CA ASP A 155 14.87 -4.21 -0.10
C ASP A 155 13.41 -4.72 -0.04
N CYS A 156 13.11 -5.96 -0.49
CA CYS A 156 11.74 -6.47 -0.58
C CYS A 156 11.05 -6.53 0.81
N ASP A 157 11.75 -7.02 1.84
CA ASP A 157 11.16 -7.11 3.18
C ASP A 157 10.87 -5.72 3.75
N ASP A 158 11.80 -4.78 3.57
CA ASP A 158 11.66 -3.39 4.01
C ASP A 158 10.55 -2.66 3.26
N ARG A 159 10.38 -2.90 1.94
CA ARG A 159 9.23 -2.39 1.17
C ARG A 159 7.90 -2.93 1.69
N ASN A 160 7.85 -4.22 2.02
CA ASN A 160 6.66 -4.83 2.61
C ASN A 160 6.36 -4.25 4.00
N ALA A 161 7.40 -3.98 4.80
CA ALA A 161 7.28 -3.27 6.09
C ALA A 161 6.81 -1.82 5.91
N LEU A 162 7.26 -1.14 4.86
CA LEU A 162 6.75 0.17 4.48
C LEU A 162 5.25 0.09 4.13
N TYR A 163 4.83 -0.88 3.33
CA TYR A 163 3.43 -1.01 2.89
C TYR A 163 2.47 -1.38 4.02
N VAL A 164 2.89 -2.20 5.00
CA VAL A 164 2.05 -2.51 6.17
C VAL A 164 1.77 -1.28 7.05
N THR A 165 2.60 -0.22 6.97
CA THR A 165 2.37 1.04 7.70
C THR A 165 0.99 1.62 7.42
N ARG A 166 0.45 1.43 6.20
CA ARG A 166 -0.94 1.81 5.89
C ARG A 166 -1.94 1.12 6.80
N VAL A 167 -1.77 -0.19 6.99
CA VAL A 167 -2.68 -1.01 7.78
C VAL A 167 -2.62 -0.61 9.24
N HIS A 168 -1.41 -0.44 9.81
CA HIS A 168 -1.25 0.06 11.18
C HIS A 168 -1.98 1.40 11.39
N VAL A 169 -1.79 2.35 10.47
CA VAL A 169 -2.45 3.65 10.58
C VAL A 169 -3.96 3.52 10.46
N LEU A 170 -4.46 2.76 9.47
CA LEU A 170 -5.89 2.57 9.25
C LEU A 170 -6.55 1.92 10.48
N ASP A 171 -5.97 0.85 11.00
CA ASP A 171 -6.48 0.15 12.17
C ASP A 171 -6.45 1.06 13.41
N SER A 172 -5.42 1.90 13.57
CA SER A 172 -5.34 2.86 14.67
C SER A 172 -6.45 3.93 14.62
N ILE A 173 -7.00 4.20 13.43
CA ILE A 173 -8.11 5.12 13.21
C ILE A 173 -9.45 4.42 13.43
N LEU A 174 -9.59 3.18 12.94
CA LEU A 174 -10.82 2.40 13.03
C LEU A 174 -11.07 1.92 14.47
N TYR A 175 -10.04 1.42 15.13
CA TYR A 175 -10.09 0.88 16.49
C TYR A 175 -9.52 1.87 17.51
N ARG A 176 -10.03 3.10 17.47
CA ARG A 176 -9.56 4.24 18.29
C ARG A 176 -9.47 4.00 19.80
N ASP A 177 -10.25 3.05 20.32
CA ASP A 177 -10.32 2.73 21.75
C ASP A 177 -9.38 1.57 22.14
N ASP A 178 -8.69 0.98 21.15
CA ASP A 178 -7.68 -0.07 21.33
C ASP A 178 -6.29 0.50 20.99
N ASP A 179 -5.50 0.76 22.04
CA ASP A 179 -4.18 1.39 21.91
C ASP A 179 -3.14 0.45 21.28
N GLU A 180 -3.39 -0.85 21.19
CA GLU A 180 -2.46 -1.80 20.57
C GLU A 180 -2.18 -1.47 19.10
N TYR A 181 -3.20 -1.05 18.34
CA TYR A 181 -3.02 -0.65 16.95
C TYR A 181 -2.19 0.63 16.80
N ARG A 182 -2.24 1.54 17.78
CA ARG A 182 -1.36 2.72 17.79
C ARG A 182 0.08 2.33 18.12
N LYS A 183 0.30 1.40 19.04
CA LYS A 183 1.65 0.88 19.34
C LYS A 183 2.28 0.22 18.13
N MET A 184 1.50 -0.45 17.27
CA MET A 184 2.00 -1.00 16.00
C MET A 184 2.51 0.06 15.01
N CYS A 185 2.05 1.32 15.11
CA CYS A 185 2.57 2.42 14.28
C CYS A 185 3.95 2.92 14.74
N VAL A 186 4.35 2.62 15.97
CA VAL A 186 5.64 3.05 16.52
C VAL A 186 6.56 1.82 16.52
N PRO A 187 7.74 1.89 15.89
CA PRO A 187 8.67 0.78 15.95
C PRO A 187 9.08 0.53 17.41
N PRO A 188 9.26 -0.75 17.82
CA PRO A 188 9.73 -1.06 19.17
C PRO A 188 11.07 -0.36 19.45
N GLU A 189 11.31 0.02 20.71
CA GLU A 189 12.43 0.89 21.14
C GLU A 189 13.86 0.37 20.85
N ALA A 190 14.02 -0.75 20.14
CA ALA A 190 15.30 -1.31 19.75
C ALA A 190 15.29 -1.79 18.29
N TRP A 191 15.90 -0.99 17.40
CA TRP A 191 16.43 -1.39 16.10
C TRP A 191 17.95 -1.20 16.12
#